data_AF-A0A5C6G937-F1
#
_entry.id   AF-A0A5C6G937-F1
#
_cell.length_a   1.000
_cell.length_b   1.000
_cell.length_c   1.000
_cell.angle_alpha   90.00
_cell.angle_beta   90.00
_cell.angle_gamma   90.00
#
_symmetry.space_group_name_H-M   'P 1'
#
loop_
_entity.id
_entity.type
_entity.pdbx_description
1 polymer ?
#
loop_
_entity_poly.entity_id
_entity_poly.type
_entity_poly.pdbx_seq_one_letter_code
_entity_poly.pdbx_strand_id
1 'polypeptide(L)'
;MASRSEFKYDVFQHDVSDIVSAIEKEYREINRPTSTTLTLYFDGDQGSPSVDLSFRLRTYGHFERGTTTLQDIKSLPWRAEKKFGEEKTTLGSLPCLPDGEAWQFRGATRRPRSLKVCERRHFAMGELDDESRRVTIDLSRSLYYISGQSLVPIGDMGPRIEVKLPSGMSETHFALAHQLRAANHWMEFSSLTNYSQFVLATLFPSDTHMALPEIESKYAITSGSAEQVFNGLLAFLASEQRKWHLVLPYPHIMIRTRRYHVCQGLRPGSTATIVETSSGRCSVKIKDDARSQGSVLLRTTQASHTTDINGQMMSPGEFAAAHGLEKINEFTKLQRKIPIALANGHGFLFTVDLCTDPRRRSLAQVEIEYMGSTDGRVPPTEQVLREIQNVGRAMLASPIGLFLSSTHLTKHAFFAKDARPEIMASAT
;
A
#
# COMPACT_ATOMS: atom_id res chain seq x y z
N MET A 1 -12.81 -28.67 -2.64
CA MET A 1 -13.36 -27.50 -3.38
C MET A 1 -12.49 -27.32 -4.62
N ALA A 2 -13.07 -27.14 -5.80
CA ALA A 2 -12.28 -26.90 -7.01
C ALA A 2 -11.46 -25.61 -6.88
N SER A 3 -10.21 -25.63 -7.33
CA SER A 3 -9.38 -24.43 -7.47
C SER A 3 -10.11 -23.42 -8.38
N ARG A 4 -9.93 -22.11 -8.13
CA ARG A 4 -10.55 -21.04 -8.91
C ARG A 4 -9.47 -20.03 -9.26
N SER A 5 -9.54 -19.44 -10.44
CA SER A 5 -8.69 -18.29 -10.79
C SER A 5 -9.25 -17.04 -10.10
N GLU A 6 -8.44 -16.34 -9.30
CA GLU A 6 -8.84 -15.12 -8.59
C GLU A 6 -7.93 -13.95 -9.01
N PHE A 7 -8.51 -12.89 -9.55
CA PHE A 7 -7.80 -11.68 -9.96
C PHE A 7 -8.20 -10.50 -9.07
N LYS A 8 -7.24 -9.64 -8.72
CA LYS A 8 -7.47 -8.51 -7.81
C LYS A 8 -6.87 -7.22 -8.35
N TYR A 9 -7.67 -6.17 -8.25
CA TYR A 9 -7.33 -4.83 -8.68
C TYR A 9 -7.60 -3.86 -7.53
N ASP A 10 -6.54 -3.23 -7.01
CA ASP A 10 -6.73 -2.09 -6.10
C ASP A 10 -6.91 -0.83 -6.95
N VAL A 11 -8.07 -0.18 -6.80
CA VAL A 11 -8.46 1.01 -7.60
C VAL A 11 -8.40 2.27 -6.73
N PHE A 12 -8.46 3.44 -7.37
CA PHE A 12 -8.56 4.71 -6.65
C PHE A 12 -10.03 5.02 -6.35
N GLN A 13 -10.32 5.57 -5.18
CA GLN A 13 -11.68 5.89 -4.74
C GLN A 13 -12.46 6.72 -5.76
N HIS A 14 -11.80 7.68 -6.41
CA HIS A 14 -12.41 8.54 -7.42
C HIS A 14 -12.81 7.81 -8.70
N ASP A 15 -12.19 6.66 -9.00
CA ASP A 15 -12.50 5.87 -10.19
C ASP A 15 -13.66 4.87 -9.95
N VAL A 16 -14.08 4.67 -8.69
CA VAL A 16 -15.03 3.61 -8.31
C VAL A 16 -16.39 3.78 -8.97
N SER A 17 -16.92 5.00 -9.03
CA SER A 17 -18.25 5.26 -9.58
C SER A 17 -18.35 4.82 -11.05
N ASP A 18 -17.34 5.17 -11.84
CA ASP A 18 -17.29 4.83 -13.26
C ASP A 18 -17.16 3.32 -13.47
N ILE A 19 -16.32 2.67 -12.65
CA ILE A 19 -16.12 1.22 -12.72
C ILE A 19 -17.38 0.45 -12.29
N VAL A 20 -18.04 0.89 -11.22
CA VAL A 20 -19.32 0.32 -10.78
C VAL A 20 -20.35 0.44 -11.89
N SER A 21 -20.46 1.63 -12.50
CA SER A 21 -21.39 1.87 -13.61
C SER A 21 -21.11 0.97 -14.82
N ALA A 22 -19.83 0.68 -15.10
CA ALA A 22 -19.45 -0.26 -16.16
C ALA A 22 -19.82 -1.70 -15.80
N ILE A 23 -19.58 -2.12 -14.55
CA ILE A 23 -19.93 -3.47 -14.07
C ILE A 23 -21.44 -3.70 -14.06
N GLU A 24 -22.23 -2.72 -13.64
CA GLU A 24 -23.71 -2.79 -13.60
C GLU A 24 -24.34 -2.92 -14.99
N LYS A 25 -23.70 -2.37 -16.03
CA LYS A 25 -24.15 -2.53 -17.42
C LYS A 25 -23.94 -3.95 -17.94
N GLU A 26 -22.89 -4.62 -17.49
CA GLU A 26 -22.48 -5.93 -18.00
C GLU A 26 -22.99 -7.10 -17.14
N TYR A 27 -23.14 -6.89 -15.83
CA TYR A 27 -23.37 -7.96 -14.87
C TYR A 27 -24.52 -7.64 -13.90
N ARG A 28 -25.24 -8.68 -13.49
CA ARG A 28 -26.35 -8.55 -12.53
C ARG A 28 -25.85 -8.68 -11.10
N GLU A 29 -26.32 -7.80 -10.23
CA GLU A 29 -26.00 -7.85 -8.80
C GLU A 29 -26.64 -9.07 -8.12
N ILE A 30 -25.87 -9.70 -7.23
CA ILE A 30 -26.29 -10.82 -6.38
C ILE A 30 -26.83 -10.24 -5.08
N ASN A 31 -28.10 -10.50 -4.80
CA ASN A 31 -28.73 -10.05 -3.56
C ASN A 31 -28.17 -10.81 -2.35
N ARG A 32 -27.54 -10.08 -1.43
CA ARG A 32 -27.09 -10.63 -0.15
C ARG A 32 -27.77 -9.91 1.02
N PRO A 33 -28.08 -10.62 2.12
CA PRO A 33 -28.67 -10.00 3.30
C PRO A 33 -27.79 -8.92 3.95
N THR A 34 -26.47 -9.02 3.77
CA THR A 34 -25.49 -8.10 4.35
C THR A 34 -24.36 -7.85 3.35
N SER A 35 -24.06 -6.57 3.10
CA SER A 35 -22.95 -6.13 2.24
C SER A 35 -21.59 -6.12 2.95
N THR A 36 -21.56 -6.17 4.28
CA THR A 36 -20.32 -5.99 5.04
C THR A 36 -19.71 -7.31 5.49
N THR A 37 -18.42 -7.48 5.21
CA THR A 37 -17.60 -8.61 5.65
C THR A 37 -16.56 -8.16 6.65
N LEU A 38 -16.48 -8.87 7.78
CA LEU A 38 -15.48 -8.67 8.81
C LEU A 38 -14.46 -9.81 8.73
N THR A 39 -13.17 -9.49 8.81
CA THR A 39 -12.07 -10.46 8.85
C THR A 39 -11.18 -10.17 10.05
N LEU A 40 -11.17 -11.08 11.02
CA LEU A 40 -10.33 -10.99 12.19
C LEU A 40 -9.01 -11.72 11.93
N TYR A 41 -7.91 -11.04 12.19
CA TYR A 41 -6.57 -11.58 12.14
C TYR A 41 -5.95 -11.63 13.53
N PHE A 42 -5.01 -12.55 13.71
CA PHE A 42 -4.43 -12.90 15.01
C PHE A 42 -2.94 -12.62 15.03
N ASP A 43 -2.36 -12.51 16.22
CA ASP A 43 -0.91 -12.59 16.39
C ASP A 43 -0.37 -13.87 15.75
N GLY A 44 0.81 -13.78 15.14
CA GLY A 44 1.61 -14.94 14.76
C GLY A 44 2.37 -15.50 15.96
N ASP A 45 3.35 -16.36 15.68
CA ASP A 45 4.08 -17.06 16.74
C ASP A 45 4.83 -16.10 17.69
N GLN A 46 4.95 -16.51 18.96
CA GLN A 46 5.32 -15.63 20.08
C GLN A 46 6.65 -14.88 19.85
N GLY A 47 6.63 -13.56 20.11
CA GLY A 47 7.81 -12.69 20.14
C GLY A 47 8.03 -11.81 18.90
N SER A 48 7.18 -11.92 17.87
CA SER A 48 7.22 -11.06 16.68
C SER A 48 5.92 -10.25 16.57
N PRO A 49 5.91 -8.99 16.08
CA PRO A 49 4.69 -8.24 15.76
C PRO A 49 3.94 -8.80 14.53
N SER A 50 4.00 -10.13 14.35
CA SER A 50 3.44 -10.86 13.23
C SER A 50 1.94 -10.98 13.36
N VAL A 51 1.26 -10.86 12.22
CA VAL A 51 -0.13 -11.26 12.09
C VAL A 51 -0.11 -12.59 11.35
N ASP A 52 -0.76 -13.62 11.90
CA ASP A 52 -0.94 -14.89 11.18
C ASP A 52 -1.87 -14.65 9.99
N LEU A 53 -1.31 -14.64 8.78
CA LEU A 53 -2.07 -14.52 7.53
C LEU A 53 -2.67 -15.84 7.09
N SER A 54 -2.14 -16.94 7.62
CA SER A 54 -2.60 -18.28 7.31
C SER A 54 -3.88 -18.61 8.05
N PHE A 55 -4.15 -18.00 9.19
CA PHE A 55 -5.36 -18.24 9.97
C PHE A 55 -6.17 -16.95 10.16
N ARG A 56 -7.48 -17.03 9.89
CA ARG A 56 -8.39 -15.90 10.08
C ARG A 56 -9.79 -16.36 10.45
N LEU A 57 -10.54 -15.49 11.10
CA LEU A 57 -11.98 -15.65 11.23
C LEU A 57 -12.69 -14.68 10.28
N ARG A 58 -13.77 -15.12 9.64
CA ARG A 58 -14.61 -14.27 8.80
C ARG A 58 -16.07 -14.35 9.20
N THR A 59 -16.76 -13.22 9.14
CA THR A 59 -18.20 -13.15 9.32
C THR A 59 -18.80 -12.09 8.38
N TYR A 60 -20.12 -12.10 8.27
CA TYR A 60 -20.89 -11.02 7.67
C TYR A 60 -21.76 -10.41 8.76
N GLY A 61 -21.83 -9.09 8.79
CA GLY A 61 -22.57 -8.37 9.82
C GLY A 61 -22.53 -6.89 9.58
N HIS A 62 -23.47 -6.16 10.17
CA HIS A 62 -23.48 -4.71 10.12
C HIS A 62 -22.26 -4.15 10.88
N PHE A 63 -21.68 -3.07 10.35
CA PHE A 63 -20.59 -2.34 10.99
C PHE A 63 -20.72 -0.87 10.65
N GLU A 64 -20.78 -0.04 11.67
CA GLU A 64 -20.81 1.40 11.58
C GLU A 64 -19.64 1.97 12.39
N ARG A 65 -18.83 2.80 11.72
CA ARG A 65 -17.60 3.34 12.30
C ARG A 65 -17.92 4.28 13.47
N GLY A 66 -17.28 4.05 14.61
CA GLY A 66 -17.42 4.89 15.81
C GLY A 66 -18.56 4.46 16.73
N THR A 67 -19.54 3.69 16.24
CA THR A 67 -20.66 3.16 17.04
C THR A 67 -20.48 1.68 17.33
N THR A 68 -20.00 0.88 16.37
CA THR A 68 -19.80 -0.56 16.55
C THR A 68 -18.65 -0.85 17.50
N THR A 69 -18.94 -1.58 18.57
CA THR A 69 -17.97 -1.95 19.60
C THR A 69 -17.31 -3.31 19.32
N LEU A 70 -16.22 -3.61 20.03
CA LEU A 70 -15.63 -4.95 19.97
C LEU A 70 -16.60 -6.03 20.48
N GLN A 71 -17.50 -5.69 21.43
CA GLN A 71 -18.46 -6.65 21.96
C GLN A 71 -19.52 -7.03 20.94
N ASP A 72 -20.01 -6.06 20.16
CA ASP A 72 -20.95 -6.32 19.06
C ASP A 72 -20.33 -7.31 18.06
N ILE A 73 -19.06 -7.13 17.75
CA ILE A 73 -18.28 -7.97 16.82
C ILE A 73 -18.05 -9.37 17.41
N LYS A 74 -17.80 -9.48 18.71
CA LYS A 74 -17.67 -10.76 19.42
C LYS A 74 -18.96 -11.58 19.38
N SER A 75 -20.12 -10.95 19.38
CA SER A 75 -21.41 -11.65 19.36
C SER A 75 -21.77 -12.29 18.01
N LEU A 76 -21.09 -11.91 16.92
CA LEU A 76 -21.38 -12.42 15.58
C LEU A 76 -20.96 -13.89 15.41
N PRO A 77 -21.60 -14.65 14.49
CA PRO A 77 -21.16 -15.99 14.14
C PRO A 77 -19.95 -15.93 13.20
N TRP A 78 -18.85 -16.60 13.56
CA TRP A 78 -17.60 -16.58 12.81
C TRP A 78 -17.31 -17.90 12.10
N ARG A 79 -16.68 -17.81 10.94
CA ARG A 79 -16.14 -18.95 10.21
C ARG A 79 -14.62 -18.96 10.32
N ALA A 80 -14.07 -20.05 10.81
CA ALA A 80 -12.63 -20.26 10.87
C ALA A 80 -12.09 -20.73 9.52
N GLU A 81 -11.04 -20.07 9.05
CA GLU A 81 -10.45 -20.34 7.74
C GLU A 81 -8.93 -20.44 7.87
N LYS A 82 -8.35 -21.46 7.23
CA LYS A 82 -6.93 -21.48 6.92
C LYS A 82 -6.73 -21.10 5.47
N LYS A 83 -5.76 -20.23 5.19
CA LYS A 83 -5.42 -19.79 3.84
C LYS A 83 -3.92 -20.00 3.60
N PHE A 84 -3.57 -20.70 2.53
CA PHE A 84 -2.19 -20.88 2.09
C PHE A 84 -2.12 -20.51 0.61
N GLY A 85 -1.46 -19.40 0.28
CA GLY A 85 -1.52 -18.84 -1.07
C GLY A 85 -2.97 -18.62 -1.50
N GLU A 86 -3.40 -19.26 -2.58
CA GLU A 86 -4.80 -19.20 -3.07
C GLU A 86 -5.72 -20.25 -2.44
N GLU A 87 -5.15 -21.28 -1.81
CA GLU A 87 -5.91 -22.36 -1.20
C GLU A 87 -6.54 -21.90 0.10
N LYS A 88 -7.81 -22.27 0.28
CA LYS A 88 -8.59 -21.92 1.46
C LYS A 88 -9.32 -23.15 1.98
N THR A 89 -9.07 -23.46 3.24
CA THR A 89 -9.72 -24.56 3.96
C THR A 89 -10.60 -23.99 5.05
N THR A 90 -11.89 -24.36 5.03
CA THR A 90 -12.80 -24.02 6.13
C THR A 90 -12.56 -24.99 7.29
N LEU A 91 -12.28 -24.46 8.47
CA LEU A 91 -11.95 -25.24 9.67
C LEU A 91 -13.13 -25.41 10.64
N GLY A 92 -14.28 -24.82 10.32
CA GLY A 92 -15.49 -24.84 11.14
C GLY A 92 -16.04 -23.46 11.41
N SER A 93 -17.02 -23.39 12.31
CA SER A 93 -17.69 -22.16 12.74
C SER A 93 -17.69 -22.02 14.25
N LEU A 94 -17.78 -20.78 14.70
CA LEU A 94 -17.95 -20.35 16.08
C LEU A 94 -19.26 -19.55 16.14
N PRO A 95 -20.18 -19.83 17.07
CA PRO A 95 -21.41 -19.05 17.20
C PRO A 95 -21.15 -17.61 17.67
N CYS A 96 -20.10 -17.43 18.48
CA CYS A 96 -19.57 -16.15 18.95
C CYS A 96 -18.07 -16.30 19.27
N LEU A 97 -17.37 -15.18 19.45
CA LEU A 97 -15.97 -15.15 19.88
C LEU A 97 -15.85 -15.35 21.39
N PRO A 98 -14.80 -16.05 21.87
CA PRO A 98 -14.54 -16.17 23.30
C PRO A 98 -14.22 -14.82 23.98
N ASP A 99 -14.48 -14.75 25.28
CA ASP A 99 -14.04 -13.62 26.12
C ASP A 99 -12.52 -13.66 26.38
N GLY A 100 -11.97 -12.53 26.84
CA GLY A 100 -10.54 -12.35 27.12
C GLY A 100 -9.70 -11.94 25.91
N GLU A 101 -8.40 -11.72 26.14
CA GLU A 101 -7.42 -11.24 25.14
C GLU A 101 -6.72 -12.37 24.37
N ALA A 102 -6.74 -13.58 24.91
CA ALA A 102 -6.12 -14.77 24.33
C ALA A 102 -7.06 -15.96 24.41
N TRP A 103 -7.20 -16.70 23.32
CA TRP A 103 -8.14 -17.78 23.18
C TRP A 103 -7.43 -19.09 22.91
N GLN A 104 -7.88 -20.18 23.52
CA GLN A 104 -7.52 -21.52 23.07
C GLN A 104 -8.43 -21.90 21.91
N PHE A 105 -7.89 -21.99 20.71
CA PHE A 105 -8.64 -22.43 19.54
C PHE A 105 -7.83 -23.40 18.70
N ARG A 106 -8.38 -24.59 18.48
CA ARG A 106 -7.76 -25.66 17.67
C ARG A 106 -6.33 -26.00 18.10
N GLY A 107 -6.08 -26.06 19.42
CA GLY A 107 -4.79 -26.45 20.00
C GLY A 107 -3.71 -25.37 19.98
N ALA A 108 -4.06 -24.12 19.63
CA ALA A 108 -3.14 -22.99 19.70
C ALA A 108 -3.74 -21.84 20.50
N THR A 109 -2.87 -21.12 21.20
CA THR A 109 -3.23 -19.84 21.82
C THR A 109 -3.26 -18.79 20.72
N ARG A 110 -4.40 -18.11 20.54
CA ARG A 110 -4.61 -17.10 19.50
C ARG A 110 -5.01 -15.79 20.17
N ARG A 111 -4.35 -14.69 19.78
CA ARG A 111 -4.67 -13.34 20.27
C ARG A 111 -5.17 -12.50 19.10
N PRO A 112 -6.41 -11.99 19.13
CA PRO A 112 -6.91 -11.10 18.09
C PRO A 112 -6.07 -9.83 18.04
N ARG A 113 -5.66 -9.42 16.83
CA ARG A 113 -4.71 -8.32 16.65
C ARG A 113 -5.24 -7.21 15.79
N SER A 114 -5.91 -7.58 14.69
CA SER A 114 -6.50 -6.61 13.79
C SER A 114 -7.81 -7.10 13.20
N LEU A 115 -8.68 -6.16 12.89
CA LEU A 115 -9.95 -6.38 12.25
C LEU A 115 -9.98 -5.61 10.93
N LYS A 116 -10.18 -6.31 9.83
CA LYS A 116 -10.47 -5.71 8.54
C LYS A 116 -11.97 -5.73 8.29
N VAL A 117 -12.52 -4.58 7.96
CA VAL A 117 -13.92 -4.40 7.58
C VAL A 117 -13.96 -4.06 6.10
N CYS A 118 -14.83 -4.72 5.34
CA CYS A 118 -15.03 -4.46 3.92
C CYS A 118 -16.52 -4.36 3.61
N GLU A 119 -16.96 -3.25 3.04
CA GLU A 119 -18.30 -3.11 2.45
C GLU A 119 -18.23 -3.56 1.00
N ARG A 120 -19.15 -4.44 0.60
CA ARG A 120 -19.03 -5.20 -0.64
C ARG A 120 -20.34 -5.26 -1.43
N ARG A 121 -20.19 -5.19 -2.75
CA ARG A 121 -21.22 -5.57 -3.74
C ARG A 121 -20.71 -6.75 -4.56
N HIS A 122 -21.62 -7.60 -5.01
CA HIS A 122 -21.29 -8.83 -5.73
C HIS A 122 -22.10 -8.92 -7.01
N PHE A 123 -21.47 -9.31 -8.11
CA PHE A 123 -22.11 -9.40 -9.42
C PHE A 123 -21.81 -10.76 -10.05
N ALA A 124 -22.84 -11.40 -10.59
CA ALA A 124 -22.73 -12.71 -11.25
C ALA A 124 -22.23 -12.55 -12.69
N MET A 125 -21.27 -13.39 -13.09
CA MET A 125 -20.75 -13.47 -14.45
C MET A 125 -21.34 -14.70 -15.17
N GLY A 126 -22.65 -14.71 -15.36
CA GLY A 126 -23.38 -15.84 -15.93
C GLY A 126 -24.83 -15.89 -15.45
N GLU A 127 -25.30 -17.09 -15.09
CA GLU A 127 -26.61 -17.27 -14.47
C GLU A 127 -26.72 -16.48 -13.16
N LEU A 128 -27.95 -16.07 -12.83
CA LEU A 128 -28.26 -15.42 -11.56
C LEU A 128 -27.79 -16.31 -10.41
N ASP A 129 -27.13 -15.70 -9.43
CA ASP A 129 -26.59 -16.35 -8.22
C ASP A 129 -25.42 -17.34 -8.42
N ASP A 130 -24.83 -17.44 -9.61
CA ASP A 130 -23.61 -18.22 -9.80
C ASP A 130 -22.39 -17.58 -9.10
N GLU A 131 -22.16 -17.99 -7.85
CA GLU A 131 -21.01 -17.57 -7.07
C GLU A 131 -19.67 -18.17 -7.53
N SER A 132 -19.69 -19.12 -8.48
CA SER A 132 -18.49 -19.70 -9.08
C SER A 132 -17.79 -18.74 -10.03
N ARG A 133 -18.56 -17.85 -10.68
CA ARG A 133 -18.07 -16.79 -11.57
C ARG A 133 -18.63 -15.44 -11.13
N ARG A 134 -17.81 -14.61 -10.51
CA ARG A 134 -18.29 -13.34 -9.97
C ARG A 134 -17.28 -12.23 -9.97
N VAL A 135 -17.80 -11.02 -10.01
CA VAL A 135 -17.07 -9.80 -9.65
C VAL A 135 -17.51 -9.40 -8.25
N THR A 136 -16.57 -9.07 -7.38
CA THR A 136 -16.83 -8.47 -6.07
C THR A 136 -16.18 -7.11 -6.03
N ILE A 137 -16.96 -6.08 -5.72
CA ILE A 137 -16.46 -4.72 -5.53
C ILE A 137 -16.45 -4.46 -4.02
N ASP A 138 -15.26 -4.34 -3.45
CA ASP A 138 -15.06 -3.79 -2.12
C ASP A 138 -15.14 -2.26 -2.26
N LEU A 139 -16.30 -1.69 -1.94
CA LEU A 139 -16.56 -0.24 -2.04
C LEU A 139 -15.70 0.54 -1.04
N SER A 140 -15.61 0.02 0.18
CA SER A 140 -14.80 0.57 1.25
C SER A 140 -14.08 -0.56 1.99
N ARG A 141 -12.87 -0.28 2.46
CA ARG A 141 -12.06 -1.21 3.24
C ARG A 141 -11.29 -0.44 4.29
N SER A 142 -11.46 -0.82 5.55
CA SER A 142 -10.79 -0.19 6.68
C SER A 142 -10.15 -1.24 7.57
N LEU A 143 -9.04 -0.88 8.18
CA LEU A 143 -8.30 -1.73 9.09
C LEU A 143 -8.26 -1.10 10.48
N TYR A 144 -8.54 -1.93 11.48
CA TYR A 144 -8.54 -1.56 12.90
C TYR A 144 -7.51 -2.41 13.63
N TYR A 145 -6.80 -1.78 14.54
CA TYR A 145 -5.98 -2.43 15.55
C TYR A 145 -6.82 -2.70 16.80
N ILE A 146 -6.68 -3.88 17.39
CA ILE A 146 -7.39 -4.22 18.62
C ILE A 146 -6.45 -3.93 19.80
N SER A 147 -6.86 -3.00 20.66
CA SER A 147 -6.13 -2.61 21.87
C SER A 147 -7.05 -2.74 23.07
N GLY A 148 -6.85 -3.79 23.87
CA GLY A 148 -7.78 -4.16 24.94
C GLY A 148 -9.19 -4.37 24.38
N GLN A 149 -10.18 -3.60 24.87
CA GLN A 149 -11.57 -3.63 24.39
C GLN A 149 -11.88 -2.62 23.27
N SER A 150 -10.88 -1.89 22.78
CA SER A 150 -11.08 -0.81 21.80
C SER A 150 -10.67 -1.22 20.39
N LEU A 151 -11.42 -0.74 19.41
CA LEU A 151 -11.05 -0.79 18.00
C LEU A 151 -10.41 0.54 17.61
N VAL A 152 -9.09 0.55 17.47
CA VAL A 152 -8.35 1.74 17.05
C VAL A 152 -8.27 1.76 15.52
N PRO A 153 -8.87 2.74 14.83
CA PRO A 153 -8.76 2.82 13.38
C PRO A 153 -7.31 3.15 12.99
N ILE A 154 -6.69 2.27 12.19
CA ILE A 154 -5.30 2.47 11.71
C ILE A 154 -5.23 2.83 10.22
N GLY A 155 -6.38 2.88 9.54
CA GLY A 155 -6.52 3.57 8.27
C GLY A 155 -7.36 2.85 7.23
N ASP A 156 -7.76 3.61 6.21
CA ASP A 156 -8.51 3.13 5.05
C ASP A 156 -7.55 2.59 3.99
N MET A 157 -7.98 1.52 3.32
CA MET A 157 -7.19 0.79 2.33
C MET A 157 -7.58 1.16 0.89
N GLY A 158 -8.72 1.86 0.74
CA GLY A 158 -9.34 2.16 -0.55
C GLY A 158 -10.10 0.97 -1.13
N PRO A 159 -10.76 1.15 -2.26
CA PRO A 159 -11.60 0.14 -2.91
C PRO A 159 -10.77 -0.98 -3.56
N ARG A 160 -11.42 -2.12 -3.84
CA ARG A 160 -10.81 -3.23 -4.59
C ARG A 160 -11.86 -3.95 -5.41
N ILE A 161 -11.45 -4.47 -6.56
CA ILE A 161 -12.25 -5.39 -7.35
C ILE A 161 -11.59 -6.77 -7.29
N GLU A 162 -12.36 -7.78 -6.92
CA GLU A 162 -11.98 -9.19 -6.92
C GLU A 162 -12.81 -9.93 -7.98
N VAL A 163 -12.16 -10.48 -9.00
CA VAL A 163 -12.81 -11.28 -10.05
C VAL A 163 -12.50 -12.75 -9.78
N LYS A 164 -13.53 -13.58 -9.75
CA LYS A 164 -13.42 -15.03 -9.60
C LYS A 164 -13.91 -15.70 -10.85
N LEU A 165 -13.07 -16.53 -11.44
CA LEU A 165 -13.37 -17.35 -12.60
C LEU A 165 -13.18 -18.85 -12.26
N PRO A 166 -13.78 -19.75 -13.05
CA PRO A 166 -13.48 -21.18 -12.97
C PRO A 166 -11.97 -21.46 -13.12
N SER A 167 -11.53 -22.59 -12.57
CA SER A 167 -10.13 -23.03 -12.69
C SER A 167 -9.65 -23.02 -14.13
N GLY A 168 -8.41 -22.58 -14.35
CA GLY A 168 -7.77 -22.57 -15.68
C GLY A 168 -8.22 -21.44 -16.60
N MET A 169 -9.23 -20.64 -16.24
CA MET A 169 -9.58 -19.45 -17.00
C MET A 169 -8.60 -18.32 -16.71
N SER A 170 -8.14 -17.66 -17.78
CA SER A 170 -7.29 -16.48 -17.73
C SER A 170 -8.09 -15.20 -17.47
N GLU A 171 -7.39 -14.18 -17.01
CA GLU A 171 -7.92 -12.82 -16.78
C GLU A 171 -8.66 -12.25 -18.01
N THR A 172 -8.21 -12.58 -19.22
CA THR A 172 -8.77 -12.07 -20.48
C THR A 172 -10.22 -12.49 -20.72
N HIS A 173 -10.74 -13.47 -19.98
CA HIS A 173 -12.16 -13.85 -20.02
C HIS A 173 -13.06 -12.86 -19.29
N PHE A 174 -12.49 -11.92 -18.52
CA PHE A 174 -13.24 -10.83 -17.93
C PHE A 174 -13.26 -9.62 -18.87
N ALA A 175 -14.44 -9.26 -19.38
CA ALA A 175 -14.61 -8.24 -20.41
C ALA A 175 -13.99 -6.87 -20.04
N LEU A 176 -14.09 -6.50 -18.76
CA LEU A 176 -13.57 -5.23 -18.25
C LEU A 176 -12.11 -5.31 -17.75
N ALA A 177 -11.41 -6.44 -17.96
CA ALA A 177 -10.03 -6.60 -17.52
C ALA A 177 -9.12 -5.49 -18.03
N HIS A 178 -9.31 -5.07 -19.28
CA HIS A 178 -8.51 -4.00 -19.90
C HIS A 178 -8.71 -2.64 -19.20
N GLN A 179 -9.91 -2.33 -18.72
CA GLN A 179 -10.20 -1.10 -17.97
C GLN A 179 -9.55 -1.13 -16.58
N LEU A 180 -9.52 -2.32 -15.95
CA LEU A 180 -8.90 -2.51 -14.64
C LEU A 180 -7.39 -2.69 -14.69
N ARG A 181 -6.78 -2.99 -15.83
CA ARG A 181 -5.32 -3.13 -15.98
C ARG A 181 -4.56 -1.82 -15.76
N ALA A 182 -5.22 -0.66 -15.82
CA ALA A 182 -4.66 0.61 -15.37
C ALA A 182 -4.51 0.68 -13.84
N ALA A 183 -5.22 -0.19 -13.11
CA ALA A 183 -5.14 -0.38 -11.67
C ALA A 183 -4.22 -1.57 -11.34
N ASN A 184 -3.54 -1.50 -10.19
CA ASN A 184 -2.44 -2.42 -9.89
C ASN A 184 -2.94 -3.85 -9.70
N HIS A 185 -2.55 -4.71 -10.65
CA HIS A 185 -2.80 -6.15 -10.69
C HIS A 185 -1.99 -6.84 -9.58
N TRP A 186 -2.65 -7.71 -8.81
CA TRP A 186 -2.04 -8.67 -7.89
C TRP A 186 -1.16 -8.07 -6.79
N MET A 187 -1.79 -7.77 -5.66
CA MET A 187 -1.08 -7.49 -4.42
C MET A 187 -1.56 -8.45 -3.32
N GLU A 188 -0.92 -9.62 -3.27
CA GLU A 188 -1.22 -10.69 -2.32
C GLU A 188 -1.26 -10.19 -0.87
N PHE A 189 -0.50 -9.15 -0.56
CA PHE A 189 -0.28 -8.64 0.80
C PHE A 189 -0.64 -7.16 1.02
N SER A 190 -1.22 -6.43 0.05
CA SER A 190 -1.58 -5.02 0.31
C SER A 190 -2.64 -4.86 1.41
N SER A 191 -3.33 -5.95 1.77
CA SER A 191 -4.42 -5.88 2.74
C SER A 191 -3.99 -5.49 4.16
N LEU A 192 -2.69 -5.54 4.47
CA LEU A 192 -2.15 -5.19 5.78
C LEU A 192 -1.13 -4.05 5.74
N THR A 193 -1.02 -3.33 4.63
CA THR A 193 -0.10 -2.19 4.51
C THR A 193 -0.29 -1.17 5.63
N ASN A 194 -1.54 -0.92 6.05
CA ASN A 194 -1.83 -0.01 7.17
C ASN A 194 -1.38 -0.59 8.53
N TYR A 195 -1.48 -1.91 8.72
CA TYR A 195 -0.96 -2.56 9.93
C TYR A 195 0.57 -2.52 9.98
N SER A 196 1.24 -2.79 8.87
CA SER A 196 2.69 -2.66 8.79
C SER A 196 3.15 -1.23 9.07
N GLN A 197 2.43 -0.22 8.57
CA GLN A 197 2.72 1.19 8.90
C GLN A 197 2.54 1.48 10.40
N PHE A 198 1.47 0.96 11.01
CA PHE A 198 1.24 1.08 12.45
C PHE A 198 2.38 0.44 13.27
N VAL A 199 2.82 -0.76 12.88
CA VAL A 199 3.97 -1.44 13.51
C VAL A 199 5.25 -0.60 13.37
N LEU A 200 5.54 -0.09 12.18
CA LEU A 200 6.74 0.73 11.96
C LEU A 200 6.73 2.03 12.76
N ALA A 201 5.59 2.72 12.83
CA ALA A 201 5.45 3.94 13.61
C ALA A 201 5.65 3.70 15.12
N THR A 202 5.37 2.49 15.59
CA THR A 202 5.60 2.08 16.99
C THR A 202 7.06 1.70 17.22
N LEU A 203 7.71 1.06 16.24
CA LEU A 203 9.10 0.59 16.35
C LEU A 203 10.15 1.69 16.14
N PHE A 204 9.84 2.68 15.31
CA PHE A 204 10.70 3.85 15.06
C PHE A 204 9.93 5.12 15.39
N PRO A 205 9.67 5.40 16.68
CA PRO A 205 9.01 6.64 17.07
C PRO A 205 9.91 7.82 16.73
N SER A 206 9.30 8.98 16.46
CA SER A 206 10.02 10.24 16.31
C SER A 206 9.56 11.21 17.40
N ASP A 207 10.43 11.51 18.36
CA ASP A 207 10.12 12.42 19.48
C ASP A 207 9.98 13.90 19.05
N THR A 208 10.30 14.23 17.79
CA THR A 208 10.31 15.62 17.33
C THR A 208 8.98 16.03 16.71
N HIS A 209 8.38 17.10 17.24
CA HIS A 209 7.29 17.84 16.57
C HIS A 209 7.72 18.47 15.22
N MET A 210 9.00 18.38 14.85
CA MET A 210 9.52 18.82 13.56
C MET A 210 9.67 17.63 12.61
N ALA A 211 9.29 17.83 11.34
CA ALA A 211 9.53 16.87 10.28
C ALA A 211 11.04 16.62 10.15
N LEU A 212 11.46 15.36 10.25
CA LEU A 212 12.84 14.97 9.95
C LEU A 212 13.16 15.36 8.50
N PRO A 213 14.38 15.86 8.22
CA PRO A 213 14.79 16.05 6.84
C PRO A 213 14.74 14.70 6.12
N GLU A 214 14.22 14.69 4.89
CA GLU A 214 14.18 13.48 4.07
C GLU A 214 15.61 13.17 3.61
N ILE A 215 16.19 12.09 4.13
CA ILE A 215 17.52 11.59 3.78
C ILE A 215 17.34 10.31 2.97
N GLU A 216 17.68 10.36 1.70
CA GLU A 216 17.49 9.23 0.79
C GLU A 216 18.65 9.04 -0.19
N SER A 217 18.86 7.81 -0.67
CA SER A 217 19.72 7.51 -1.81
C SER A 217 18.91 6.85 -2.92
N LYS A 218 19.12 7.27 -4.16
CA LYS A 218 18.37 6.75 -5.32
C LYS A 218 19.27 6.06 -6.32
N TYR A 219 18.75 4.98 -6.89
CA TYR A 219 19.40 4.20 -7.92
C TYR A 219 18.42 3.94 -9.06
N ALA A 220 18.82 4.26 -10.29
CA ALA A 220 18.09 3.88 -11.49
C ALA A 220 18.29 2.39 -11.75
N ILE A 221 17.23 1.70 -12.16
CA ILE A 221 17.32 0.34 -12.68
C ILE A 221 17.73 0.46 -14.16
N THR A 222 18.99 0.14 -14.46
CA THR A 222 19.60 0.32 -15.78
C THR A 222 19.47 -0.90 -16.67
N SER A 223 19.30 -2.09 -16.07
CA SER A 223 19.05 -3.34 -16.77
C SER A 223 18.15 -4.26 -15.93
N GLY A 224 17.49 -5.22 -16.58
CA GLY A 224 16.52 -6.10 -15.93
C GLY A 224 15.18 -5.44 -15.60
N SER A 225 14.27 -6.22 -15.03
CA SER A 225 12.95 -5.75 -14.60
C SER A 225 12.94 -5.35 -13.12
N ALA A 226 11.98 -4.51 -12.71
CA ALA A 226 11.76 -4.18 -11.30
C ALA A 226 11.52 -5.43 -10.43
N GLU A 227 10.96 -6.49 -10.99
CA GLU A 227 10.76 -7.77 -10.31
C GLU A 227 12.09 -8.49 -10.04
N GLN A 228 12.97 -8.54 -11.05
CA GLN A 228 14.29 -9.14 -10.91
C GLN A 228 15.11 -8.40 -9.85
N VAL A 229 15.10 -7.06 -9.87
CA VAL A 229 15.77 -6.23 -8.86
C VAL A 229 15.17 -6.47 -7.48
N PHE A 230 13.85 -6.56 -7.36
CA PHE A 230 13.20 -6.82 -6.06
C PHE A 230 13.60 -8.18 -5.47
N ASN A 231 13.62 -9.24 -6.27
CA ASN A 231 14.06 -10.56 -5.83
C ASN A 231 15.56 -10.57 -5.46
N GLY A 232 16.39 -9.87 -6.24
CA GLY A 232 17.80 -9.67 -5.91
C GLY A 232 18.00 -8.93 -4.59
N LEU A 233 17.14 -7.93 -4.30
CA LEU A 233 17.17 -7.17 -3.05
C LEU A 233 16.82 -8.06 -1.85
N LEU A 234 15.80 -8.91 -1.96
CA LEU A 234 15.46 -9.87 -0.90
C LEU A 234 16.62 -10.84 -0.63
N ALA A 235 17.25 -11.38 -1.68
CA ALA A 235 18.40 -12.25 -1.54
C ALA A 235 19.60 -11.55 -0.88
N PHE A 236 19.86 -10.29 -1.26
CA PHE A 236 20.89 -9.47 -0.62
C PHE A 236 20.60 -9.25 0.87
N LEU A 237 19.37 -8.83 1.23
CA LEU A 237 19.00 -8.61 2.63
C LEU A 237 19.07 -9.91 3.46
N ALA A 238 18.69 -11.05 2.88
CA ALA A 238 18.87 -12.34 3.53
C ALA A 238 20.35 -12.68 3.79
N SER A 239 21.25 -12.28 2.89
CA SER A 239 22.70 -12.46 3.07
C SER A 239 23.29 -11.56 4.18
N GLU A 240 22.67 -10.41 4.46
CA GLU A 240 23.08 -9.46 5.50
C GLU A 240 22.37 -9.66 6.85
N GLN A 241 21.58 -10.72 7.01
CA GLN A 241 20.74 -10.97 8.21
C GLN A 241 21.47 -10.95 9.57
N ARG A 242 22.80 -11.11 9.56
CA ARG A 242 23.64 -11.03 10.78
C ARG A 242 23.94 -9.59 11.21
N LYS A 243 23.87 -8.64 10.28
CA LYS A 243 24.14 -7.22 10.52
C LYS A 243 22.85 -6.41 10.53
N TRP A 244 21.89 -6.79 9.69
CA TRP A 244 20.67 -6.07 9.43
C TRP A 244 19.46 -6.96 9.73
N HIS A 245 18.44 -6.40 10.33
CA HIS A 245 17.24 -7.12 10.73
C HIS A 245 16.04 -6.65 9.93
N LEU A 246 15.29 -7.56 9.33
CA LEU A 246 13.99 -7.26 8.73
C LEU A 246 13.02 -6.90 9.86
N VAL A 247 12.42 -5.70 9.79
CA VAL A 247 11.65 -5.14 10.91
C VAL A 247 10.22 -5.69 10.94
N LEU A 248 9.61 -5.78 9.77
CA LEU A 248 8.25 -6.29 9.66
C LEU A 248 8.26 -7.81 9.81
N PRO A 249 7.16 -8.43 10.27
CA PRO A 249 6.96 -9.88 10.17
C PRO A 249 6.76 -10.31 8.71
N TYR A 250 6.92 -11.60 8.39
CA TYR A 250 6.62 -12.15 7.05
C TYR A 250 5.23 -11.66 6.57
N PRO A 251 5.12 -11.11 5.35
CA PRO A 251 6.10 -11.12 4.24
C PRO A 251 7.25 -10.11 4.30
N HIS A 252 7.53 -9.45 5.42
CA HIS A 252 8.59 -8.43 5.62
C HIS A 252 8.48 -7.22 4.66
N ILE A 253 7.39 -7.12 3.91
CA ILE A 253 7.21 -6.23 2.78
C ILE A 253 5.90 -5.46 2.94
N MET A 254 5.96 -4.17 2.67
CA MET A 254 4.80 -3.32 2.43
C MET A 254 4.62 -3.07 0.94
N ILE A 255 3.42 -3.33 0.43
CA ILE A 255 3.09 -3.01 -0.97
C ILE A 255 2.10 -1.86 -0.99
N ARG A 256 2.41 -0.81 -1.75
CA ARG A 256 1.62 0.43 -1.79
C ARG A 256 1.50 0.95 -3.21
N THR A 257 0.31 1.44 -3.51
CA THR A 257 -0.02 2.11 -4.78
C THR A 257 -0.39 3.55 -4.51
N ARG A 258 0.12 4.49 -5.30
CA ARG A 258 -0.21 5.91 -5.22
C ARG A 258 -0.31 6.50 -6.62
N ARG A 259 -1.21 7.46 -6.83
CA ARG A 259 -1.25 8.29 -8.04
C ARG A 259 -0.62 9.64 -7.70
N TYR A 260 0.33 10.06 -8.52
CA TYR A 260 1.03 11.32 -8.37
C TYR A 260 0.58 12.24 -9.50
N HIS A 261 0.08 13.41 -9.15
CA HIS A 261 -0.29 14.46 -10.10
C HIS A 261 0.83 15.50 -10.09
N VAL A 262 1.61 15.52 -11.16
CA VAL A 262 2.72 16.46 -11.36
C VAL A 262 2.12 17.81 -11.68
N CYS A 263 2.41 18.81 -10.87
CA CYS A 263 1.84 20.15 -11.01
C CYS A 263 2.93 21.20 -11.21
N GLN A 264 2.57 22.28 -11.90
CA GLN A 264 3.35 23.51 -11.86
C GLN A 264 3.23 24.10 -10.45
N GLY A 265 4.37 24.41 -9.83
CA GLY A 265 4.38 25.06 -8.52
C GLY A 265 4.06 26.55 -8.62
N LEU A 266 3.81 27.18 -7.47
CA LEU A 266 3.42 28.59 -7.35
C LEU A 266 4.52 29.58 -7.82
N ARG A 267 5.77 29.12 -7.96
CA ARG A 267 6.89 29.95 -8.41
C ARG A 267 7.33 29.48 -9.80
N PRO A 268 7.75 30.39 -10.69
CA PRO A 268 8.35 30.01 -11.97
C PRO A 268 9.50 29.02 -11.76
N GLY A 269 9.39 27.83 -12.37
CA GLY A 269 10.40 26.76 -12.27
C GLY A 269 10.26 25.84 -11.05
N SER A 270 9.36 26.10 -10.10
CA SER A 270 9.07 25.14 -9.03
C SER A 270 8.07 24.08 -9.48
N THR A 271 8.23 22.87 -8.98
CA THR A 271 7.32 21.75 -9.25
C THR A 271 6.69 21.30 -7.95
N ALA A 272 5.36 21.22 -7.91
CA ALA A 272 4.62 20.65 -6.79
C ALA A 272 4.04 19.30 -7.21
N THR A 273 3.71 18.44 -6.25
CA THR A 273 3.03 17.18 -6.59
C THR A 273 1.96 16.85 -5.61
N ILE A 274 0.78 16.54 -6.14
CA ILE A 274 -0.33 16.04 -5.35
C ILE A 274 -0.22 14.52 -5.33
N VAL A 275 -0.22 13.95 -4.13
CA VAL A 275 -0.20 12.50 -3.93
C VAL A 275 -1.59 12.05 -3.54
N GLU A 276 -2.19 11.23 -4.39
CA GLU A 276 -3.46 10.56 -4.16
C GLU A 276 -3.24 9.13 -3.64
N THR A 277 -3.90 8.80 -2.53
CA THR A 277 -3.99 7.44 -2.00
C THR A 277 -5.10 6.64 -2.65
N SER A 278 -5.05 5.31 -2.57
CA SER A 278 -6.16 4.45 -3.03
C SER A 278 -7.49 4.81 -2.38
N SER A 279 -7.48 5.23 -1.11
CA SER A 279 -8.67 5.70 -0.40
C SER A 279 -9.18 7.08 -0.85
N GLY A 280 -8.56 7.70 -1.87
CA GLY A 280 -8.92 9.02 -2.40
C GLY A 280 -8.32 10.19 -1.63
N ARG A 281 -7.45 9.96 -0.64
CA ARG A 281 -6.86 11.08 0.10
C ARG A 281 -5.80 11.77 -0.74
N CYS A 282 -5.89 13.09 -0.85
CA CYS A 282 -4.88 13.91 -1.50
C CYS A 282 -3.97 14.57 -0.46
N SER A 283 -2.75 14.89 -0.87
CA SER A 283 -1.80 15.69 -0.09
C SER A 283 -0.87 16.41 -1.05
N VAL A 284 -0.61 17.69 -0.84
CA VAL A 284 0.46 18.38 -1.57
C VAL A 284 1.79 17.98 -0.94
N LYS A 285 2.73 17.58 -1.79
CA LYS A 285 4.14 17.42 -1.45
C LYS A 285 4.95 18.47 -2.18
N ILE A 286 5.58 19.34 -1.39
CA ILE A 286 6.57 20.31 -1.86
C ILE A 286 7.92 19.84 -1.31
N LYS A 287 8.88 19.69 -2.22
CA LYS A 287 10.25 19.28 -1.89
C LYS A 287 11.18 20.43 -2.25
N ASP A 288 11.70 21.09 -1.22
CA ASP A 288 12.58 22.26 -1.35
C ASP A 288 13.97 21.95 -0.78
N ASP A 289 14.91 22.88 -0.99
CA ASP A 289 16.27 22.86 -0.43
C ASP A 289 17.04 21.55 -0.66
N ALA A 290 16.84 20.93 -1.83
CA ALA A 290 17.49 19.67 -2.17
C ALA A 290 19.02 19.86 -2.24
N ARG A 291 19.76 19.18 -1.37
CA ARG A 291 21.23 19.15 -1.35
C ARG A 291 21.72 17.73 -1.59
N SER A 292 22.64 17.56 -2.53
CA SER A 292 23.27 16.27 -2.81
C SER A 292 24.62 16.17 -2.10
N GLN A 293 24.90 15.04 -1.47
CA GLN A 293 26.20 14.68 -0.91
C GLN A 293 26.57 13.27 -1.34
N GLY A 294 27.35 13.18 -2.43
CA GLY A 294 27.57 11.92 -3.13
C GLY A 294 26.27 11.38 -3.71
N SER A 295 25.94 10.12 -3.45
CA SER A 295 24.68 9.48 -3.90
C SER A 295 23.46 9.82 -3.04
N VAL A 296 23.65 10.58 -1.95
CA VAL A 296 22.60 10.89 -0.99
C VAL A 296 21.99 12.24 -1.28
N LEU A 297 20.68 12.33 -1.12
CA LEU A 297 19.89 13.52 -1.26
C LEU A 297 19.26 13.86 0.09
N LEU A 298 19.50 15.08 0.55
CA LEU A 298 18.91 15.69 1.73
C LEU A 298 17.89 16.72 1.29
N ARG A 299 16.68 16.69 1.85
CA ARG A 299 15.64 17.68 1.52
C ARG A 299 14.76 18.03 2.71
N THR A 300 14.17 19.23 2.63
CA THR A 300 13.02 19.58 3.44
C THR A 300 11.76 19.17 2.69
N THR A 301 10.95 18.32 3.31
CA THR A 301 9.68 17.88 2.73
C THR A 301 8.53 18.41 3.56
N GLN A 302 7.72 19.26 2.95
CA GLN A 302 6.43 19.64 3.50
C GLN A 302 5.36 18.73 2.90
N ALA A 303 4.66 17.99 3.75
CA ALA A 303 3.50 17.19 3.39
C ALA A 303 2.30 17.69 4.21
N SER A 304 1.37 18.39 3.55
CA SER A 304 0.10 18.73 4.18
C SER A 304 -0.81 17.51 4.10
N HIS A 305 -1.09 16.89 5.25
CA HIS A 305 -2.06 15.81 5.38
C HIS A 305 -3.47 16.39 5.37
N THR A 306 -3.93 16.86 4.21
CA THR A 306 -5.24 17.48 4.10
C THR A 306 -5.92 16.99 2.85
N THR A 307 -7.01 16.24 3.00
CA THR A 307 -8.09 16.30 2.02
C THR A 307 -8.84 17.58 2.36
N ASP A 308 -8.63 18.62 1.54
CA ASP A 308 -9.01 20.04 1.73
C ASP A 308 -8.52 20.72 3.03
N ILE A 309 -8.54 22.06 3.08
CA ILE A 309 -8.10 22.85 4.26
C ILE A 309 -8.90 22.54 5.54
N ASN A 310 -10.04 21.84 5.41
CA ASN A 310 -10.99 21.48 6.47
C ASN A 310 -11.05 19.97 6.76
N GLY A 311 -10.28 19.12 6.06
CA GLY A 311 -10.29 17.67 6.24
C GLY A 311 -11.32 16.88 5.39
N GLN A 312 -12.05 17.52 4.46
CA GLN A 312 -13.02 16.87 3.57
C GLN A 312 -12.41 16.25 2.30
N MET A 313 -12.89 15.06 1.94
CA MET A 313 -12.51 14.36 0.70
C MET A 313 -12.90 15.18 -0.54
N MET A 314 -11.94 15.47 -1.42
CA MET A 314 -12.16 16.14 -2.71
C MET A 314 -11.35 15.48 -3.82
N SER A 315 -11.79 15.65 -5.07
CA SER A 315 -11.09 15.10 -6.22
C SER A 315 -9.69 15.73 -6.37
N PRO A 316 -8.72 15.04 -7.01
CA PRO A 316 -7.40 15.60 -7.21
C PRO A 316 -7.39 16.91 -8.01
N GLY A 317 -8.35 17.09 -8.93
CA GLY A 317 -8.50 18.31 -9.73
C GLY A 317 -8.97 19.50 -8.89
N GLU A 318 -10.00 19.31 -8.07
CA GLU A 318 -10.48 20.33 -7.11
C GLU A 318 -9.40 20.66 -6.08
N PHE A 319 -8.67 19.64 -5.61
CA PHE A 319 -7.57 19.82 -4.67
C PHE A 319 -6.43 20.64 -5.26
N ALA A 320 -6.09 20.41 -6.53
CA ALA A 320 -5.10 21.21 -7.25
C ALA A 320 -5.54 22.67 -7.35
N ALA A 321 -6.79 22.91 -7.78
CA ALA A 321 -7.35 24.25 -7.92
C ALA A 321 -7.36 25.02 -6.58
N ALA A 322 -7.75 24.36 -5.48
CA ALA A 322 -7.75 24.94 -4.14
C ALA A 322 -6.35 25.35 -3.65
N HIS A 323 -5.28 24.74 -4.19
CA HIS A 323 -3.89 25.07 -3.86
C HIS A 323 -3.21 25.95 -4.92
N GLY A 324 -3.95 26.45 -5.91
CA GLY A 324 -3.40 27.24 -7.02
C GLY A 324 -2.40 26.45 -7.88
N LEU A 325 -2.58 25.14 -7.98
CA LEU A 325 -1.70 24.24 -8.73
C LEU A 325 -2.36 23.83 -10.05
N GLU A 326 -1.59 23.88 -11.13
CA GLU A 326 -2.02 23.39 -12.44
C GLU A 326 -1.40 22.02 -12.70
N LYS A 327 -2.21 21.00 -12.99
CA LYS A 327 -1.73 19.64 -13.31
C LYS A 327 -1.11 19.62 -14.72
N ILE A 328 0.15 19.23 -14.79
CA ILE A 328 0.91 19.06 -16.04
C ILE A 328 0.82 17.61 -16.53
N ASN A 329 0.94 16.64 -15.61
CA ASN A 329 0.88 15.22 -15.93
C ASN A 329 0.46 14.41 -14.68
N GLU A 330 0.22 13.11 -14.84
CA GLU A 330 0.04 12.18 -13.73
C GLU A 330 0.76 10.86 -14.00
N PHE A 331 1.09 10.14 -12.93
CA PHE A 331 1.60 8.78 -13.03
C PHE A 331 1.18 7.95 -11.83
N THR A 332 1.00 6.65 -12.04
CA THR A 332 0.78 5.67 -10.97
C THR A 332 2.11 5.10 -10.54
N LYS A 333 2.30 4.95 -9.23
CA LYS A 333 3.49 4.43 -8.58
C LYS A 333 3.14 3.18 -7.78
N LEU A 334 3.66 2.03 -8.20
CA LEU A 334 3.69 0.80 -7.41
C LEU A 334 4.99 0.77 -6.60
N GLN A 335 4.87 0.57 -5.30
CA GLN A 335 6.00 0.55 -4.36
C GLN A 335 6.04 -0.76 -3.60
N ARG A 336 7.22 -1.37 -3.54
CA ARG A 336 7.52 -2.48 -2.62
C ARG A 336 8.57 -2.02 -1.64
N LYS A 337 8.19 -1.98 -0.36
CA LYS A 337 8.94 -1.37 0.74
C LYS A 337 9.41 -2.46 1.69
N ILE A 338 10.71 -2.56 1.94
CA ILE A 338 11.33 -3.50 2.88
C ILE A 338 12.04 -2.70 3.98
N PRO A 339 11.42 -2.56 5.16
CA PRO A 339 12.03 -1.89 6.30
C PRO A 339 13.05 -2.82 6.98
N ILE A 340 14.23 -2.25 7.24
CA ILE A 340 15.29 -2.90 8.00
C ILE A 340 15.69 -2.04 9.21
N ALA A 341 16.29 -2.68 10.20
CA ALA A 341 17.03 -2.04 11.27
C ALA A 341 18.49 -2.49 11.21
N LEU A 342 19.41 -1.56 11.40
CA LEU A 342 20.82 -1.89 11.66
C LEU A 342 21.00 -2.30 13.13
N ALA A 343 22.13 -2.93 13.46
CA ALA A 343 22.46 -3.34 14.82
C ALA A 343 22.50 -2.18 15.85
N ASN A 344 22.69 -0.93 15.39
CA ASN A 344 22.64 0.27 16.24
C ASN A 344 21.22 0.81 16.48
N GLY A 345 20.17 0.13 15.99
CA GLY A 345 18.78 0.56 16.13
C GLY A 345 18.29 1.54 15.07
N HIS A 346 19.14 1.97 14.13
CA HIS A 346 18.74 2.88 13.06
C HIS A 346 17.96 2.15 11.96
N GLY A 347 16.79 2.67 11.63
CA GLY A 347 15.86 2.13 10.65
C GLY A 347 16.05 2.70 9.25
N PHE A 348 16.07 1.82 8.24
CA PHE A 348 16.10 2.20 6.83
C PHE A 348 15.02 1.50 6.03
N LEU A 349 14.49 2.17 5.02
CA LEU A 349 13.48 1.64 4.11
C LEU A 349 14.06 1.47 2.72
N PHE A 350 14.21 0.23 2.28
CA PHE A 350 14.44 -0.04 0.87
C PHE A 350 13.10 0.01 0.14
N THR A 351 13.05 0.70 -1.00
CA THR A 351 11.86 0.77 -1.83
C THR A 351 12.24 0.45 -3.27
N VAL A 352 11.55 -0.52 -3.88
CA VAL A 352 11.55 -0.69 -5.34
C VAL A 352 10.28 -0.06 -5.88
N ASP A 353 10.45 0.97 -6.70
CA ASP A 353 9.38 1.72 -7.33
C ASP A 353 9.25 1.36 -8.80
N LEU A 354 8.02 1.16 -9.26
CA LEU A 354 7.65 1.15 -10.67
C LEU A 354 6.61 2.24 -10.91
N CYS A 355 6.97 3.24 -11.71
CA CYS A 355 6.11 4.35 -12.06
C CYS A 355 5.71 4.24 -13.53
N THR A 356 4.43 4.47 -13.84
CA THR A 356 3.91 4.46 -15.21
C THR A 356 2.91 5.59 -15.39
N ASP A 357 3.05 6.38 -16.46
CA ASP A 357 2.09 7.42 -16.83
C ASP A 357 1.03 6.92 -17.83
N PRO A 358 -0.06 7.68 -18.09
CA PRO A 358 -1.08 7.30 -19.06
C PRO A 358 -0.54 7.10 -20.49
N ARG A 359 0.60 7.72 -20.82
CA ARG A 359 1.31 7.57 -22.10
C ARG A 359 2.21 6.33 -22.14
N ARG A 360 2.15 5.49 -21.09
CA ARG A 360 2.94 4.26 -20.90
C ARG A 360 4.45 4.50 -20.80
N ARG A 361 4.89 5.72 -20.53
CA ARG A 361 6.28 5.94 -20.11
C ARG A 361 6.45 5.35 -18.72
N SER A 362 7.57 4.66 -18.52
CA SER A 362 7.86 4.02 -17.25
C SER A 362 9.20 4.46 -16.68
N LEU A 363 9.28 4.50 -15.36
CA LEU A 363 10.50 4.76 -14.61
C LEU A 363 10.54 3.82 -13.41
N ALA A 364 11.61 3.02 -13.32
CA ALA A 364 11.83 2.12 -12.21
C ALA A 364 13.09 2.51 -11.43
N GLN A 365 12.99 2.54 -10.10
CA GLN A 365 14.06 3.02 -9.22
C GLN A 365 14.10 2.23 -7.93
N VAL A 366 15.29 2.11 -7.34
CA VAL A 366 15.49 1.72 -5.95
C VAL A 366 15.75 2.97 -5.13
N GLU A 367 15.05 3.13 -4.01
CA GLU A 367 15.25 4.20 -3.03
C GLU A 367 15.62 3.57 -1.69
N ILE A 368 16.61 4.14 -1.00
CA ILE A 368 16.90 3.86 0.40
C ILE A 368 16.55 5.13 1.15
N GLU A 369 15.75 5.05 2.21
CA GLU A 369 15.28 6.19 2.98
C GLU A 369 15.51 5.93 4.47
N TYR A 370 16.00 6.92 5.22
CA TYR A 370 16.09 6.83 6.68
C TYR A 370 14.70 6.97 7.30
N MET A 371 14.32 6.04 8.20
CA MET A 371 13.00 6.04 8.84
C MET A 371 12.99 6.63 10.26
N GLY A 372 14.10 6.50 10.99
CA GLY A 372 14.16 6.85 12.42
C GLY A 372 15.06 5.89 13.20
N SER A 373 14.96 5.98 14.53
CA SER A 373 15.72 5.15 15.46
C SER A 373 14.78 4.46 16.45
N THR A 374 15.11 3.24 16.87
CA THR A 374 14.27 2.48 17.82
C THR A 374 14.20 3.09 19.21
N ASP A 375 15.17 3.94 19.57
CA ASP A 375 15.21 4.66 20.84
C ASP A 375 14.50 6.03 20.78
N GLY A 376 13.87 6.36 19.65
CA GLY A 376 13.17 7.63 19.44
C GLY A 376 14.06 8.84 19.16
N ARG A 377 15.38 8.70 19.35
CA ARG A 377 16.34 9.80 19.25
C ARG A 377 16.80 9.98 17.81
N VAL A 378 16.87 11.23 17.39
CA VAL A 378 17.34 11.59 16.05
C VAL A 378 18.88 11.70 16.08
N PRO A 379 19.62 10.81 15.40
CA PRO A 379 21.07 10.90 15.30
C PRO A 379 21.49 12.14 14.48
N PRO A 380 22.73 12.62 14.64
CA PRO A 380 23.25 13.71 13.83
C PRO A 380 23.15 13.41 12.32
N THR A 381 22.72 14.39 11.50
CA THR A 381 22.51 14.21 10.06
C THR A 381 23.73 13.61 9.35
N GLU A 382 24.94 14.07 9.67
CA GLU A 382 26.19 13.53 9.10
C GLU A 382 26.42 12.05 9.40
N GLN A 383 25.94 11.56 10.54
CA GLN A 383 25.99 10.13 10.86
C GLN A 383 25.06 9.35 9.93
N VAL A 384 23.80 9.79 9.79
CA VAL A 384 22.81 9.15 8.91
C VAL A 384 23.27 9.16 7.45
N LEU A 385 23.86 10.27 6.99
CA LEU A 385 24.42 10.41 5.64
C LEU A 385 25.54 9.38 5.38
N ARG A 386 26.45 9.15 6.34
CA ARG A 386 27.47 8.12 6.20
C ARG A 386 26.88 6.72 6.20
N GLU A 387 25.89 6.46 7.06
CA GLU A 387 25.26 5.15 7.17
C GLU A 387 24.49 4.79 5.89
N ILE A 388 23.68 5.70 5.35
CA ILE A 388 22.94 5.43 4.11
C ILE A 388 23.89 5.23 2.92
N GLN A 389 25.03 5.93 2.88
CA GLN A 389 26.08 5.67 1.88
C GLN A 389 26.71 4.29 2.04
N ASN A 390 26.93 3.84 3.28
CA ASN A 390 27.51 2.52 3.54
C ASN A 390 26.53 1.41 3.18
N VAL A 391 25.25 1.56 3.53
CA VAL A 391 24.16 0.65 3.14
C VAL A 391 24.05 0.59 1.61
N GLY A 392 24.06 1.74 0.94
CA GLY A 392 24.04 1.83 -0.52
C GLY A 392 25.26 1.20 -1.19
N ARG A 393 26.47 1.42 -0.63
CA ARG A 393 27.71 0.78 -1.12
C ARG A 393 27.68 -0.73 -0.98
N ALA A 394 27.20 -1.26 0.16
CA ALA A 394 27.06 -2.70 0.36
C ALA A 394 26.09 -3.32 -0.66
N MET A 395 24.96 -2.65 -0.92
CA MET A 395 24.01 -3.08 -1.95
C MET A 395 24.66 -3.10 -3.34
N LEU A 396 25.32 -2.01 -3.74
CA LEU A 396 25.99 -1.92 -5.05
C LEU A 396 27.17 -2.89 -5.23
N ALA A 397 27.83 -3.28 -4.14
CA ALA A 397 28.90 -4.28 -4.18
C ALA A 397 28.37 -5.72 -4.29
N SER A 398 27.08 -5.95 -4.06
CA SER A 398 26.43 -7.25 -4.22
C SER A 398 25.98 -7.48 -5.67
N PRO A 399 25.57 -8.70 -6.06
CA PRO A 399 25.14 -9.00 -7.43
C PRO A 399 24.02 -8.10 -7.97
N ILE A 400 23.16 -7.54 -7.10
CA ILE A 400 22.11 -6.60 -7.51
C ILE A 400 22.70 -5.31 -8.12
N GLY A 401 23.92 -4.94 -7.74
CA GLY A 401 24.60 -3.73 -8.22
C GLY A 401 24.81 -3.72 -9.73
N LEU A 402 24.84 -4.88 -10.40
CA LEU A 402 24.92 -4.97 -11.86
C LEU A 402 23.71 -4.37 -12.58
N PHE A 403 22.57 -4.27 -11.89
CA PHE A 403 21.31 -3.74 -12.43
C PHE A 403 21.09 -2.26 -12.08
N LEU A 404 21.97 -1.68 -11.26
CA LEU A 404 21.73 -0.40 -10.59
C LEU A 404 22.81 0.62 -10.92
N SER A 405 22.40 1.87 -11.10
CA SER A 405 23.31 3.02 -11.15
C SER A 405 22.80 4.14 -10.27
N SER A 406 23.69 4.80 -9.53
CA SER A 406 23.29 5.95 -8.71
C SER A 406 22.72 7.06 -9.59
N THR A 407 21.66 7.72 -9.11
CA THR A 407 21.00 8.77 -9.89
C THR A 407 20.43 9.85 -8.98
N HIS A 408 20.37 11.08 -9.50
CA HIS A 408 19.60 12.18 -8.92
C HIS A 408 18.31 12.48 -9.71
N LEU A 409 18.02 11.69 -10.76
CA LEU A 409 16.81 11.86 -11.56
C LEU A 409 15.57 11.68 -10.68
N THR A 410 14.78 12.74 -10.56
CA THR A 410 13.51 12.68 -9.84
C THR A 410 12.39 12.18 -10.74
N LYS A 411 11.42 11.48 -10.16
CA LYS A 411 10.21 11.03 -10.86
C LYS A 411 9.46 12.22 -11.47
N HIS A 412 9.38 13.34 -10.74
CA HIS A 412 8.77 14.57 -11.25
C HIS A 412 9.48 15.10 -12.50
N ALA A 413 10.80 15.22 -12.48
CA ALA A 413 11.56 15.68 -13.65
C ALA A 413 11.36 14.75 -14.87
N PHE A 414 11.32 13.44 -14.64
CA PHE A 414 11.06 12.46 -15.71
C PHE A 414 9.65 12.62 -16.31
N PHE A 415 8.61 12.66 -15.48
CA PHE A 415 7.22 12.69 -15.95
C PHE A 415 6.73 14.08 -16.36
N ALA A 416 7.37 15.17 -15.92
CA ALA A 416 7.12 16.52 -16.41
C ALA A 416 7.69 16.77 -17.81
N LYS A 417 8.72 16.00 -18.21
CA LYS A 417 9.34 16.11 -19.53
C LYS A 417 8.28 15.87 -20.63
N ASP A 418 8.26 16.69 -21.67
CA ASP A 418 7.40 16.54 -22.85
C ASP A 418 5.87 16.58 -22.56
N ALA A 419 5.48 17.06 -21.37
CA ALA A 419 4.09 17.20 -20.98
C ALA A 419 3.51 18.60 -21.31
N ARG A 420 4.35 19.57 -21.69
CA ARG A 420 3.89 20.80 -22.33
C ARG A 420 3.53 20.48 -23.78
N PRO A 421 2.30 20.74 -24.24
CA PRO A 421 2.10 20.98 -25.66
C PRO A 421 3.06 22.11 -26.06
N GLU A 422 3.69 21.99 -27.23
CA GLU A 422 4.26 23.16 -27.89
C GLU A 422 3.18 24.25 -27.85
N ILE A 423 3.48 25.35 -27.16
CA ILE A 423 2.76 26.60 -27.38
C ILE A 423 2.89 26.79 -28.88
N MET A 424 1.78 26.65 -29.62
CA MET A 424 1.74 27.02 -31.03
C MET A 424 2.32 28.43 -31.08
N ALA A 425 3.51 28.52 -31.65
CA ALA A 425 4.14 29.78 -31.94
C ALA A 425 3.09 30.60 -32.69
N SER A 426 2.84 31.80 -32.15
CA SER A 426 2.08 32.86 -32.79
C SER A 426 2.28 32.83 -34.30
N ALA A 427 1.25 32.43 -35.03
CA ALA A 427 1.11 32.86 -36.41
C ALA A 427 0.69 34.34 -36.33
N THR A 428 1.56 35.16 -36.91
CA THR A 428 1.40 36.60 -37.13
C THR A 428 0.23 36.88 -38.07
#